data_AF-A0A0C1EJJ1-F1
#
_entry.id   AF-A0A0C1EJJ1-F1
#
_cell.length_a   1.000
_cell.length_b   1.000
_cell.length_c   1.000
_cell.angle_alpha   90.00
_cell.angle_beta   90.00
_cell.angle_gamma   90.00
#
_symmetry.space_group_name_H-M   'P 1'
#
loop_
_entity.id
_entity.type
_entity.pdbx_description
1 polymer ?
#
loop_
_entity_poly.entity_id
_entity_poly.type
_entity_poly.pdbx_seq_one_letter_code
_entity_poly.pdbx_strand_id
1 'polypeptide(L)'
;MFKIFLIVYKNCFQNLLVATMTHSYPSDISREQFDKIKPMLESIRKKTRLRSIDLYDVFCGILYILKSGCQWRMLLKEYPKWELCYYYFSPWDQKDHHNSENLLEQVLKKMVGEIRQNSGRKELKH
;
A
#
# COMPACT_ATOMS: atom_id res chain seq x y z
N MET A 1 16.49 -12.25 -9.53
CA MET A 1 16.12 -10.82 -9.69
C MET A 1 14.99 -10.40 -8.72
N PHE A 2 14.98 -10.95 -7.49
CA PHE A 2 13.98 -10.69 -6.42
C PHE A 2 14.67 -10.33 -5.10
N LYS A 3 15.86 -9.71 -5.16
CA LYS A 3 16.85 -9.75 -4.07
C LYS A 3 17.07 -8.44 -3.30
N ILE A 4 16.31 -7.37 -3.52
CA ILE A 4 16.60 -6.09 -2.83
C ILE A 4 15.46 -5.58 -1.92
N PHE A 5 14.21 -6.05 -2.06
CA PHE A 5 13.12 -5.47 -1.27
C PHE A 5 12.89 -6.06 0.14
N LEU A 6 13.58 -7.15 0.51
CA LEU A 6 13.33 -7.88 1.76
C LEU A 6 14.16 -7.41 2.97
N ILE A 7 15.13 -6.50 2.82
CA ILE A 7 16.06 -6.14 3.91
C ILE A 7 15.63 -4.87 4.67
N VAL A 8 14.82 -3.97 4.11
CA VAL A 8 14.46 -2.71 4.78
C VAL A 8 13.18 -2.80 5.62
N TYR A 9 12.23 -3.66 5.26
CA TYR A 9 10.90 -3.64 5.90
C TYR A 9 10.72 -4.61 7.07
N LYS A 10 11.77 -5.37 7.44
CA LYS A 10 11.67 -6.43 8.45
C LYS A 10 11.70 -5.95 9.92
N ASN A 11 11.95 -4.67 10.21
CA ASN A 11 12.23 -4.21 11.59
C ASN A 11 11.39 -3.03 12.12
N CYS A 12 10.32 -2.56 11.45
CA CYS A 12 9.54 -1.42 11.97
C CYS A 12 8.00 -1.57 11.83
N PHE A 13 7.48 -2.80 11.73
CA PHE A 13 6.05 -3.02 11.49
C PHE A 13 5.45 -4.19 12.29
N GLN A 14 5.93 -4.37 13.52
CA GLN A 14 5.47 -5.43 14.43
C GLN A 14 4.29 -5.04 15.33
N ASN A 15 3.69 -3.85 15.21
CA ASN A 15 2.46 -3.56 15.94
C ASN A 15 1.54 -2.66 15.14
N LEU A 16 0.61 -3.26 14.40
CA LEU A 16 -0.59 -2.57 13.95
C LEU A 16 -1.75 -3.56 13.87
N LEU A 17 -2.42 -3.73 15.00
CA LEU A 17 -3.72 -4.38 15.13
C LEU A 17 -4.74 -3.29 15.44
N VAL A 18 -5.46 -2.80 14.43
CA VAL A 18 -6.83 -2.28 14.63
C VAL A 18 -7.64 -2.65 13.38
N ALA A 19 -8.47 -3.68 13.55
CA ALA A 19 -9.45 -4.13 12.58
C ALA A 19 -10.63 -3.14 12.52
N THR A 20 -11.06 -2.75 11.32
CA THR A 20 -12.45 -2.38 11.04
C THR A 20 -12.84 -2.80 9.62
N MET A 21 -14.10 -3.21 9.49
CA MET A 21 -14.67 -4.09 8.47
C MET A 21 -14.79 -3.47 7.07
N THR A 22 -14.04 -4.00 6.09
CA THR A 22 -14.53 -4.75 4.90
C THR A 22 -13.32 -5.26 4.09
N HIS A 23 -12.48 -6.06 4.73
CA HIS A 23 -11.65 -7.18 4.26
C HIS A 23 -10.86 -7.62 5.51
N SER A 24 -10.78 -8.93 5.75
CA SER A 24 -10.59 -9.49 7.10
C SER A 24 -9.12 -9.63 7.52
N TYR A 25 -8.17 -8.95 6.87
CA TYR A 25 -6.75 -9.15 7.11
C TYR A 25 -6.12 -7.99 7.89
N PRO A 26 -5.13 -8.28 8.77
CA PRO A 26 -4.41 -7.24 9.51
C PRO A 26 -3.55 -6.33 8.62
N SER A 27 -3.48 -6.61 7.32
CA SER A 27 -2.86 -5.76 6.29
C SER A 27 -3.79 -4.70 5.72
N ASP A 28 -5.11 -4.85 5.89
CA ASP A 28 -6.09 -3.99 5.25
C ASP A 28 -6.24 -2.66 6.00
N ILE A 29 -6.50 -1.59 5.26
CA ILE A 29 -6.72 -0.24 5.80
C ILE A 29 -8.19 0.14 5.68
N SER A 30 -8.64 1.13 6.46
CA SER A 30 -10.01 1.63 6.32
C SER A 30 -10.18 2.36 4.98
N ARG A 31 -11.40 2.34 4.44
CA ARG A 31 -11.74 3.09 3.21
C ARG A 31 -11.48 4.59 3.37
N GLU A 32 -11.73 5.15 4.55
CA GLU A 32 -11.45 6.55 4.86
C GLU A 32 -9.95 6.89 4.80
N GLN A 33 -9.08 6.00 5.30
CA GLN A 33 -7.64 6.15 5.17
C GLN A 33 -7.20 6.05 3.72
N PHE A 34 -7.80 5.12 2.98
CA PHE A 34 -7.53 4.95 1.55
C PHE A 34 -7.93 6.19 0.74
N ASP A 35 -9.09 6.80 1.01
CA ASP A 35 -9.57 7.97 0.27
C ASP A 35 -8.61 9.17 0.35
N LYS A 36 -7.84 9.30 1.44
CA LYS A 36 -6.80 10.34 1.59
C LYS A 36 -5.58 10.13 0.70
N ILE A 37 -5.27 8.89 0.33
CA ILE A 37 -4.11 8.52 -0.49
C ILE A 37 -4.50 8.23 -1.94
N LYS A 38 -5.76 7.89 -2.19
CA LYS A 38 -6.35 7.68 -3.51
C LYS A 38 -5.96 8.75 -4.54
N PRO A 39 -6.04 10.07 -4.27
CA PRO A 39 -5.65 11.07 -5.27
C PRO A 39 -4.16 11.00 -5.66
N MET A 40 -3.29 10.59 -4.74
CA MET A 40 -1.87 10.40 -5.04
C MET A 40 -1.68 9.20 -5.97
N LEU A 41 -2.38 8.09 -5.71
CA LEU A 41 -2.34 6.88 -6.54
C LEU A 41 -2.91 7.10 -7.95
N GLU A 42 -3.94 7.93 -8.07
CA GLU A 42 -4.55 8.30 -9.34
C GLU A 42 -3.67 9.26 -10.16
N SER A 43 -2.82 10.08 -9.52
CA SER A 43 -2.01 11.10 -10.20
C SER A 43 -0.99 10.53 -11.20
N ILE A 44 -0.44 9.34 -10.93
CA ILE A 44 0.52 8.68 -11.83
C ILE A 44 -0.16 8.09 -13.07
N ARG A 45 -1.46 7.83 -13.02
CA ARG A 45 -2.16 7.10 -14.07
C ARG A 45 -2.87 8.05 -15.03
N LYS A 46 -2.48 7.99 -16.31
CA LYS A 46 -3.33 8.46 -17.41
C LYS A 46 -4.58 7.58 -17.48
N LYS A 47 -5.77 8.19 -17.40
CA LYS A 47 -7.08 7.51 -17.33
C LYS A 47 -7.44 6.88 -18.69
N THR A 48 -6.78 5.79 -19.08
CA THR A 48 -6.89 5.23 -20.45
C THR A 48 -8.02 4.23 -20.66
N ARG A 49 -8.72 3.76 -19.61
CA ARG A 49 -9.94 2.95 -19.76
C ARG A 49 -10.78 2.92 -18.48
N LEU A 50 -12.09 3.13 -18.62
CA LEU A 50 -13.08 2.89 -17.58
C LEU A 50 -13.15 1.36 -17.35
N ARG A 51 -12.49 0.86 -16.31
CA ARG A 51 -12.74 -0.49 -15.79
C ARG A 51 -13.39 -0.31 -14.42
N SER A 52 -14.50 -1.00 -14.19
CA SER A 52 -15.28 -1.06 -12.95
C SER A 52 -14.53 -1.80 -11.83
N ILE A 53 -13.28 -1.44 -11.58
CA ILE A 53 -12.42 -2.09 -10.60
C ILE A 53 -12.20 -1.08 -9.48
N ASP A 54 -12.56 -1.47 -8.26
CA ASP A 54 -12.29 -0.66 -7.08
C ASP A 54 -10.78 -0.61 -6.82
N LEU A 55 -10.22 0.60 -6.78
CA LEU A 55 -8.80 0.81 -6.53
C LEU A 55 -8.44 0.42 -5.09
N TYR A 56 -9.41 0.47 -4.18
CA TYR A 56 -9.25 0.04 -2.79
C TYR A 56 -8.89 -1.45 -2.71
N ASP A 57 -9.65 -2.32 -3.38
CA ASP A 57 -9.42 -3.77 -3.34
C ASP A 57 -8.06 -4.16 -3.94
N VAL A 58 -7.64 -3.44 -4.99
CA VAL A 58 -6.31 -3.60 -5.59
C VAL A 58 -5.22 -3.22 -4.60
N PHE A 59 -5.39 -2.09 -3.91
CA PHE A 59 -4.42 -1.60 -2.94
C PHE A 59 -4.32 -2.52 -1.73
N CYS A 60 -5.44 -3.00 -1.17
CA CYS A 60 -5.43 -3.99 -0.09
C CYS A 60 -4.73 -5.30 -0.50
N GLY A 61 -4.96 -5.78 -1.74
CA GLY A 61 -4.25 -6.96 -2.25
C GLY A 61 -2.73 -6.77 -2.33
N ILE A 62 -2.27 -5.57 -2.71
CA ILE A 62 -0.84 -5.22 -2.71
C ILE A 62 -0.30 -5.15 -1.27
N LEU A 63 -1.02 -4.50 -0.35
CA LEU A 63 -0.65 -4.44 1.07
C LEU A 63 -0.53 -5.83 1.68
N TYR A 64 -1.44 -6.74 1.35
CA TYR A 64 -1.40 -8.14 1.80
C TYR A 64 -0.09 -8.82 1.37
N ILE A 65 0.32 -8.67 0.11
CA ILE A 65 1.58 -9.23 -0.41
C ILE A 65 2.79 -8.59 0.28
N LEU A 66 2.79 -7.26 0.43
CA LEU A 66 3.88 -6.54 1.09
C LEU A 66 4.02 -6.92 2.57
N LYS A 67 2.91 -7.15 3.27
CA LYS A 67 2.88 -7.53 4.68
C LYS A 67 3.27 -8.99 4.90
N SER A 68 2.74 -9.89 4.08
CA SER A 68 2.97 -11.34 4.22
C SER A 68 4.29 -11.80 3.58
N GLY A 69 4.79 -11.08 2.58
CA GLY A 69 5.91 -11.51 1.74
C GLY A 69 5.58 -12.73 0.86
N CYS A 70 4.30 -13.07 0.67
CA CYS A 70 3.90 -14.19 -0.14
C CYS A 70 4.14 -13.94 -1.65
N GLN A 71 4.19 -15.01 -2.43
CA GLN A 71 4.32 -14.88 -3.89
C GLN A 71 3.03 -14.29 -4.49
N TRP A 72 3.14 -13.48 -5.55
CA TRP A 72 1.99 -12.88 -6.23
C TRP A 72 0.91 -13.90 -6.64
N ARG A 73 1.31 -15.11 -7.06
CA ARG A 73 0.38 -16.19 -7.44
C ARG A 73 -0.39 -16.79 -6.26
N MET A 74 0.05 -16.53 -5.03
CA MET A 74 -0.60 -16.97 -3.79
C MET A 74 -1.58 -15.91 -3.25
N LEU A 75 -1.82 -14.82 -4.00
CA LEU A 75 -2.82 -13.84 -3.63
C LEU A 75 -4.20 -14.50 -3.51
N LEU A 76 -4.89 -14.20 -2.43
CA LEU A 76 -6.20 -14.77 -2.13
C LEU A 76 -7.22 -14.38 -3.19
N LYS A 77 -8.17 -15.27 -3.45
CA LYS A 77 -9.21 -15.10 -4.48
C LYS A 77 -10.23 -13.99 -4.16
N GLU A 78 -10.25 -13.52 -2.92
CA GLU A 78 -11.07 -12.39 -2.46
C GLU A 78 -10.58 -11.07 -3.06
N TYR A 79 -9.27 -10.94 -3.28
CA TYR A 79 -8.69 -9.79 -3.95
C TYR A 79 -8.81 -9.89 -5.47
N PRO A 80 -8.71 -8.76 -6.19
CA PRO A 80 -8.61 -8.76 -7.63
C PRO A 80 -7.44 -9.64 -8.11
N LYS A 81 -7.53 -10.16 -9.34
CA LYS A 81 -6.51 -11.04 -9.92
C LYS A 81 -5.11 -10.46 -9.74
N TRP A 82 -4.15 -11.30 -9.36
CA TRP A 82 -2.79 -10.86 -9.05
C TRP A 82 -2.13 -10.12 -10.23
N GLU A 83 -2.46 -10.45 -11.49
CA GLU A 83 -1.95 -9.74 -12.67
C GLU A 83 -2.38 -8.27 -12.66
N LEU A 84 -3.61 -8.02 -12.20
CA LEU A 84 -4.16 -6.69 -12.06
C LEU A 84 -3.45 -5.95 -10.91
N CYS A 85 -3.31 -6.58 -9.76
CA CYS A 85 -2.56 -6.00 -8.65
C CYS A 85 -1.13 -5.63 -9.06
N TYR A 86 -0.44 -6.51 -9.78
CA TYR A 86 0.89 -6.23 -10.31
C TYR A 86 0.89 -5.10 -11.35
N TYR A 87 -0.11 -5.05 -12.23
CA TYR A 87 -0.27 -3.98 -13.22
C TYR A 87 -0.40 -2.59 -12.56
N TYR A 88 -1.09 -2.50 -11.42
CA TYR A 88 -1.18 -1.26 -10.63
C TYR A 88 0.07 -1.00 -9.79
N PHE A 89 0.68 -2.04 -9.24
CA PHE A 89 1.90 -1.93 -8.44
C PHE A 89 3.09 -1.39 -9.25
N SER A 90 3.28 -1.89 -10.48
CA SER A 90 4.45 -1.57 -11.31
C SER A 90 4.69 -0.06 -11.49
N PRO A 91 3.72 0.77 -11.90
CA PRO A 91 3.92 2.22 -12.01
C PRO A 91 4.10 2.92 -10.66
N TRP A 92 3.57 2.37 -9.56
CA TRP A 92 3.73 2.96 -8.22
C TRP A 92 5.10 2.65 -7.60
N ASP A 93 5.70 1.52 -7.97
CA ASP A 93 7.03 1.09 -7.51
C ASP A 93 8.18 1.70 -8.33
N GLN A 94 7.88 2.21 -9.54
CA GLN A 94 8.88 2.88 -10.38
C GLN A 94 9.47 4.10 -9.66
N LYS A 95 10.79 4.10 -9.53
CA LYS A 95 11.55 5.26 -9.04
C LYS A 95 11.73 6.25 -10.17
N ASP A 96 11.43 7.52 -9.89
CA ASP A 96 11.86 8.60 -10.77
C ASP A 96 13.38 8.77 -10.61
N HIS A 97 14.09 9.01 -11.71
CA HIS A 97 15.55 9.25 -11.67
C HIS A 97 15.91 10.48 -10.83
N HIS A 98 14.95 11.39 -10.62
CA HIS A 98 15.13 12.60 -9.83
C HIS A 98 14.69 12.47 -8.36
N ASN A 99 14.00 11.38 -7.99
CA ASN A 99 13.48 11.20 -6.64
C ASN A 99 14.07 9.95 -5.99
N SER A 100 14.51 10.07 -4.74
CA SER A 100 15.00 8.94 -3.96
C SER A 100 13.91 7.90 -3.66
N GLU A 101 12.65 8.32 -3.66
CA GLU A 101 11.49 7.54 -3.22
C GLU A 101 10.48 7.34 -4.34
N ASN A 102 9.91 6.13 -4.44
CA ASN A 102 8.78 5.88 -5.33
C ASN A 102 7.45 6.34 -4.70
N LEU A 103 6.37 6.38 -5.50
CA LEU A 103 5.07 6.84 -4.99
C LEU A 103 4.57 5.94 -3.87
N LEU A 104 4.76 4.63 -4.01
CA LEU A 104 4.30 3.67 -3.01
C LEU A 104 4.95 3.94 -1.64
N GLU A 105 6.25 4.22 -1.61
CA GLU A 105 6.99 4.61 -0.41
C GLU A 105 6.44 5.91 0.19
N GLN A 106 6.17 6.93 -0.63
CA GLN A 106 5.58 8.19 -0.17
C GLN A 106 4.19 7.98 0.45
N VAL A 107 3.34 7.18 -0.20
CA VAL A 107 2.00 6.83 0.27
C VAL A 107 2.06 6.05 1.59
N LEU A 108 2.91 5.03 1.67
CA LEU A 108 3.09 4.22 2.88
C LEU A 108 3.61 5.09 4.05
N LYS A 109 4.58 5.98 3.80
CA LYS A 109 5.09 6.90 4.83
C LYS A 109 4.01 7.85 5.34
N LYS A 110 3.19 8.40 4.44
CA LYS A 110 2.07 9.28 4.82
C LYS A 110 1.09 8.54 5.74
N MET A 111 0.69 7.32 5.37
CA MET A 111 -0.20 6.51 6.21
C MET A 111 0.40 6.21 7.59
N VAL A 112 1.68 5.82 7.63
CA VAL A 112 2.39 5.55 8.89
C VAL A 112 2.48 6.81 9.76
N GLY A 113 2.72 7.97 9.16
CA GLY A 113 2.71 9.26 9.86
C GLY A 113 1.36 9.56 10.50
N GLU A 114 0.26 9.37 9.76
CA GLU A 114 -1.11 9.56 10.29
C GLU A 114 -1.42 8.59 11.44
N ILE A 115 -1.05 7.31 11.30
CA ILE A 115 -1.23 6.31 12.36
C ILE A 115 -0.44 6.72 13.61
N ARG A 116 0.81 7.16 13.46
CA ARG A 116 1.65 7.60 14.58
C ARG A 116 1.03 8.78 15.33
N GLN A 117 0.53 9.78 14.59
CA GLN A 117 -0.15 10.94 15.16
C GLN A 117 -1.42 10.53 15.92
N ASN A 118 -2.23 9.63 15.35
CA ASN A 118 -3.46 9.12 15.96
C ASN A 118 -3.18 8.26 17.21
N SER A 119 -2.06 7.54 17.25
CA SER A 119 -1.62 6.73 18.39
C SER A 119 -1.07 7.53 19.58
N GLY A 120 -1.11 8.87 19.54
CA GLY A 120 -0.74 9.74 20.66
C GLY A 120 0.76 10.02 20.81
N ARG A 121 1.63 9.47 19.95
CA ARG A 121 3.03 9.93 19.83
C ARG A 121 3.07 11.20 18.98
N LYS A 122 2.59 12.31 19.54
CA LYS A 122 2.92 13.65 19.01
C LYS A 122 4.44 13.77 19.10
N GLU A 123 5.10 13.98 17.95
CA GLU A 123 6.54 14.30 17.92
C GLU A 123 6.79 15.43 18.92
N LEU A 124 7.67 15.18 19.90
CA LEU A 124 8.23 16.23 20.72
C LEU A 124 8.96 17.16 19.74
N LYS A 125 8.34 18.30 19.43
CA LYS A 125 9.04 19.42 18.80
C LYS A 125 10.17 19.81 19.76
N HIS A 126 11.39 19.47 19.41
CA HIS A 126 12.57 20.02 20.06
C HIS A 126 12.96 21.33 19.36
#